data_AF-A0A2C6WN35-F1
#
_entry.id   AF-A0A2C6WN35-F1
#
_cell.length_a   1.000
_cell.length_b   1.000
_cell.length_c   1.000
_cell.angle_alpha   90.00
_cell.angle_beta   90.00
_cell.angle_gamma   90.00
#
_symmetry.space_group_name_H-M   'P 1'
#
loop_
_entity.id
_entity.type
_entity.pdbx_description
1 polymer ?
#
loop_
_entity_poly.entity_id
_entity_poly.type
_entity_poly.pdbx_seq_one_letter_code
_entity_poly.pdbx_strand_id
1 'polypeptide(L)'
;MISIYNEEVKAYLKFIDDQNPLHTYIVPGQMIVQMALENQRLYWTSFRVKYIESIEIGEQISFFMSDDDTLVVSNQNDILKIKIIKV
;
A
#
# COMPACT_ATOMS: atom_id res chain seq x y z
N MET A 1 4.70 -7.50 -9.69
CA MET A 1 3.91 -6.25 -9.67
C MET A 1 2.45 -6.63 -9.58
N ILE A 2 1.64 -5.76 -8.97
CA ILE A 2 0.20 -5.95 -8.85
C ILE A 2 -0.53 -4.64 -9.20
N SER A 3 -1.81 -4.74 -9.54
CA SER A 3 -2.72 -3.61 -9.71
C SER A 3 -3.95 -3.86 -8.86
N ILE A 4 -4.50 -2.78 -8.28
CA ILE A 4 -5.69 -2.83 -7.43
C ILE A 4 -6.79 -2.03 -8.11
N TYR A 5 -7.93 -2.65 -8.34
CA TYR A 5 -9.05 -2.07 -9.05
C TYR A 5 -10.22 -1.72 -8.12
N ASN A 6 -11.21 -1.03 -8.69
CA ASN A 6 -12.35 -0.50 -7.96
C ASN A 6 -13.11 -1.51 -7.10
N GLU A 7 -13.21 -2.77 -7.53
CA GLU A 7 -13.95 -3.80 -6.77
C GLU A 7 -13.26 -4.14 -5.46
N GLU A 8 -11.93 -4.28 -5.48
CA GLU A 8 -11.10 -4.57 -4.31
C GLU A 8 -11.11 -3.39 -3.33
N VAL A 9 -10.98 -2.16 -3.86
CA VAL A 9 -11.08 -0.94 -3.04
C VAL A 9 -12.45 -0.83 -2.38
N LYS A 10 -13.55 -1.04 -3.11
CA LYS A 10 -14.91 -0.98 -2.54
C LYS A 10 -15.14 -2.03 -1.46
N ALA A 11 -14.65 -3.26 -1.68
CA ALA A 11 -14.75 -4.32 -0.68
C ALA A 11 -14.00 -3.94 0.59
N TYR A 12 -12.80 -3.37 0.45
CA TYR A 12 -11.98 -2.90 1.56
C TYR A 12 -12.65 -1.75 2.34
N LEU A 13 -13.10 -0.71 1.65
CA LEU A 13 -13.75 0.46 2.27
C LEU A 13 -14.99 0.07 3.08
N LYS A 14 -15.78 -0.89 2.58
CA LYS A 14 -16.94 -1.42 3.31
C LYS A 14 -16.55 -2.08 4.63
N PHE A 15 -15.39 -2.74 4.69
CA PHE A 15 -14.91 -3.41 5.89
C PHE A 15 -14.44 -2.43 6.96
N ILE A 16 -13.79 -1.34 6.55
CA ILE A 16 -13.24 -0.33 7.47
C ILE A 16 -14.17 0.88 7.70
N ASP A 17 -15.35 0.87 7.08
CA ASP A 17 -16.32 1.97 7.08
C ASP A 17 -15.72 3.35 6.70
N ASP A 18 -14.84 3.36 5.69
CA ASP A 18 -14.23 4.58 5.18
C ASP A 18 -15.03 5.10 3.98
N GLN A 19 -15.64 6.28 4.17
CA GLN A 19 -16.49 6.96 3.18
C GLN A 19 -15.75 8.09 2.46
N ASN A 20 -14.42 8.14 2.53
CA ASN A 20 -13.64 9.20 1.91
C ASN A 20 -13.80 9.16 0.37
N PRO A 21 -14.33 10.23 -0.26
CA PRO A 21 -14.62 10.25 -1.69
C PRO A 21 -13.37 10.16 -2.56
N LEU A 22 -12.17 10.45 -2.01
CA LEU A 22 -10.90 10.31 -2.72
C LEU A 22 -10.66 8.87 -3.21
N HIS A 23 -11.25 7.86 -2.54
CA HIS A 23 -11.13 6.46 -2.93
C HIS A 23 -11.93 6.07 -4.18
N THR A 24 -12.51 7.05 -4.88
CA THR A 24 -12.94 6.93 -6.27
C THR A 24 -11.76 6.94 -7.25
N TYR A 25 -10.61 7.49 -6.83
CA TYR A 25 -9.43 7.69 -7.68
C TYR A 25 -8.17 7.00 -7.16
N ILE A 26 -8.00 6.94 -5.84
CA ILE A 26 -6.77 6.44 -5.21
C ILE A 26 -7.04 5.26 -4.27
N VAL A 27 -6.08 4.35 -4.19
CA VAL A 27 -6.16 3.21 -3.27
C VAL A 27 -5.91 3.71 -1.82
N PRO A 28 -6.67 3.23 -0.82
CA PRO A 28 -6.39 3.53 0.58
C PRO A 28 -4.96 3.13 0.97
N GLY A 29 -4.20 4.07 1.53
CA GLY A 29 -2.80 3.83 1.90
C GLY A 29 -2.64 2.66 2.89
N GLN A 30 -3.58 2.51 3.82
CA GLN A 30 -3.61 1.38 4.77
C GLN A 30 -3.83 0.02 4.10
N MET A 31 -4.61 -0.05 3.02
CA MET A 31 -4.79 -1.27 2.22
C MET A 31 -3.46 -1.68 1.59
N ILE A 32 -2.74 -0.71 1.01
CA ILE A 32 -1.42 -0.96 0.42
C ILE A 32 -0.43 -1.48 1.46
N VAL A 33 -0.41 -0.88 2.66
CA VAL A 33 0.47 -1.29 3.76
C VAL A 33 0.20 -2.73 4.17
N GLN A 34 -1.07 -3.10 4.34
CA GLN A 34 -1.46 -4.48 4.67
C GLN A 34 -1.04 -5.47 3.59
N MET A 35 -1.33 -5.16 2.33
CA MET A 35 -0.92 -6.00 1.19
C MET A 35 0.59 -6.14 1.09
N ALA A 36 1.35 -5.08 1.33
CA ALA A 36 2.81 -5.12 1.27
C ALA A 36 3.39 -6.04 2.36
N LEU A 37 2.90 -5.92 3.60
CA LEU A 37 3.31 -6.78 4.72
C LEU A 37 2.96 -8.25 4.47
N GLU A 38 1.74 -8.53 4.01
CA GLU A 38 1.27 -9.89 3.68
C GLU A 38 2.08 -10.49 2.53
N ASN A 39 2.33 -9.72 1.46
CA ASN A 39 3.10 -10.17 0.31
C ASN A 39 4.52 -10.59 0.68
N GLN A 40 5.15 -9.85 1.59
CA GLN A 40 6.49 -10.14 2.11
C GLN A 40 6.49 -11.09 3.31
N ARG A 41 5.32 -11.57 3.75
CA ARG A 41 5.15 -12.44 4.94
C ARG A 41 5.79 -11.85 6.20
N LEU A 42 5.65 -10.54 6.38
CA LEU A 42 6.19 -9.81 7.52
C LEU A 42 5.16 -9.71 8.63
N TYR A 43 5.57 -10.08 9.85
CA TYR A 43 4.73 -10.08 11.05
C TYR A 43 5.27 -9.08 12.08
N TRP A 44 5.52 -7.85 11.65
CA TRP A 44 6.02 -6.80 12.54
C TRP A 44 4.94 -6.37 13.52
N THR A 45 5.29 -6.39 14.81
CA THR A 45 4.37 -5.94 15.88
C THR A 45 4.29 -4.42 15.99
N SER A 46 5.30 -3.71 15.48
CA SER A 46 5.39 -2.25 15.46
C SER A 46 6.14 -1.79 14.22
N PHE A 47 5.62 -0.76 13.57
CA PHE A 47 6.24 -0.13 12.42
C PHE A 47 5.74 1.31 12.24
N ARG A 48 6.48 2.12 11.50
CA ARG A 48 6.10 3.45 11.04
C ARG A 48 5.82 3.40 9.55
N VAL A 49 4.83 4.15 9.10
CA VAL A 49 4.52 4.30 7.68
C VAL A 49 4.80 5.73 7.24
N LYS A 50 5.50 5.89 6.13
CA LYS A 50 5.68 7.17 5.43
C LYS A 50 5.00 7.09 4.07
N TYR A 51 3.90 7.81 3.93
CA TYR A 51 3.21 8.02 2.64
C TYR A 51 3.89 9.17 1.90
N ILE A 52 4.29 8.94 0.64
CA ILE A 52 5.09 9.90 -0.15
C ILE A 52 4.30 10.37 -1.35
N GLU A 53 3.72 9.44 -2.12
CA GLU A 53 2.82 9.73 -3.24
C GLU A 53 1.60 8.82 -3.19
N SER A 54 0.48 9.33 -3.71
CA SER A 54 -0.72 8.52 -3.91
C SER A 54 -0.48 7.41 -4.93
N ILE A 55 -1.23 6.33 -4.76
CA ILE A 55 -1.32 5.22 -5.70
C ILE A 55 -2.70 5.28 -6.35
N GLU A 56 -2.74 5.41 -7.68
CA GLU A 56 -3.99 5.45 -8.43
C GLU A 56 -4.61 4.05 -8.54
N ILE A 57 -5.94 3.99 -8.63
CA ILE A 57 -6.63 2.72 -8.92
C ILE A 57 -6.19 2.22 -10.30
N GLY A 58 -5.72 0.98 -10.35
CA GLY A 58 -5.15 0.35 -11.55
C GLY A 58 -3.65 0.60 -11.76
N GLU A 59 -3.01 1.46 -10.97
CA GLU A 59 -1.56 1.66 -11.03
C GLU A 59 -0.82 0.36 -10.70
N GLN A 60 0.24 0.05 -11.45
CA GLN A 60 1.10 -1.09 -11.17
C GLN A 60 2.12 -0.74 -10.08
N ILE A 61 2.10 -1.50 -8.99
CA ILE A 61 3.02 -1.35 -7.87
C ILE A 61 3.80 -2.63 -7.57
N SER A 62 4.94 -2.46 -6.92
CA SER A 62 5.82 -3.52 -6.46
C SER A 62 6.18 -3.33 -4.99
N PHE A 63 6.51 -4.44 -4.32
CA PHE A 63 6.90 -4.48 -2.92
C PHE A 63 8.27 -5.13 -2.82
N PHE A 64 9.20 -4.50 -2.11
CA PHE A 64 10.51 -5.09 -1.86
C PHE A 64 11.15 -4.53 -0.58
N MET A 65 11.96 -5.35 0.08
CA MET A 65 12.80 -4.90 1.19
C MET A 65 13.96 -4.08 0.64
N SER A 66 14.13 -2.84 1.09
CA SER A 66 15.34 -2.04 0.77
C SER A 66 16.51 -2.36 1.67
N ASP A 67 16.22 -2.82 2.89
CA ASP A 67 17.13 -3.31 3.91
C ASP A 67 16.35 -4.24 4.86
N ASP A 68 16.97 -4.73 5.94
CA ASP A 68 16.33 -5.69 6.84
C ASP A 68 15.10 -5.14 7.59
N ASP A 69 14.97 -3.82 7.71
CA ASP A 69 13.94 -3.15 8.51
C ASP A 69 13.00 -2.26 7.69
N THR A 70 13.24 -2.10 6.39
CA THR A 70 12.49 -1.18 5.53
C THR A 70 11.88 -1.90 4.33
N LEU A 71 10.54 -1.93 4.31
CA LEU A 71 9.75 -2.35 3.15
C LEU A 71 9.35 -1.13 2.33
N VAL A 72 9.60 -1.20 1.03
CA VAL A 72 9.30 -0.16 0.06
C VAL A 72 8.17 -0.58 -0.87
N VAL A 73 7.30 0.37 -1.18
CA VAL A 73 6.32 0.29 -2.26
C VAL A 73 6.69 1.30 -3.34
N SER A 74 6.91 0.84 -4.57
CA SER A 74 7.18 1.68 -5.74
C SER A 74 6.24 1.33 -6.89
N ASN A 75 6.09 2.25 -7.85
CA ASN A 75 5.41 1.92 -9.11
C ASN A 75 6.36 1.36 -10.17
N GLN A 76 5.83 1.05 -11.35
CA GLN A 76 6.60 0.50 -12.49
C GLN A 76 7.75 1.40 -12.99
N ASN A 77 7.77 2.68 -12.62
CA ASN A 77 8.81 3.65 -13.00
C ASN A 77 9.82 3.88 -11.84
N ASP A 78 9.87 2.98 -10.85
CA ASP A 78 10.67 3.09 -9.64
C ASP A 78 10.38 4.34 -8.79
N ILE A 79 9.21 4.98 -9.00
CA ILE A 79 8.78 6.10 -8.16
C ILE A 79 8.32 5.54 -6.83
N LEU A 80 8.96 5.99 -5.76
CA LEU A 80 8.68 5.61 -4.39
C LEU A 80 7.33 6.16 -3.93
N LYS A 81 6.43 5.28 -3.52
CA LYS A 81 5.08 5.62 -3.06
C LYS A 81 4.93 5.58 -1.54
N ILE A 82 5.38 4.50 -0.91
CA ILE A 82 5.28 4.28 0.54
C ILE A 82 6.56 3.64 1.08
N LYS A 83 6.96 4.01 2.30
CA LYS A 83 7.93 3.28 3.11
C LYS A 83 7.29 2.78 4.39
N ILE A 84 7.55 1.53 4.74
CA ILE A 84 7.12 0.89 5.98
C ILE A 84 8.40 0.48 6.72
N ILE A 85 8.61 1.02 7.91
CA ILE A 85 9.88 0.92 8.65
C ILE A 85 9.59 0.25 9.97
N LYS A 86 10.20 -0.90 10.22
CA LYS A 86 10.11 -1.61 11.49
C LYS A 86 10.63 -0.74 12.64
N VAL A 87 10.02 -0.89 13.82
CA VAL A 87 10.42 -0.20 15.06
C VAL A 87 10.88 -1.20 16.10
#